data_AF-A0A645BEX1-F1
#
_entry.id   AF-A0A645BEX1-F1
#
_cell.length_a   1.000
_cell.length_b   1.000
_cell.length_c   1.000
_cell.angle_alpha   90.00
_cell.angle_beta   90.00
_cell.angle_gamma   90.00
#
_symmetry.space_group_name_H-M   'P 1'
#
loop_
_entity.id
_entity.type
_entity.pdbx_description
1 polymer ?
#
loop_
_entity_poly.entity_id
_entity_poly.type
_entity_poly.pdbx_seq_one_letter_code
_entity_poly.pdbx_strand_id
1 'polypeptide(L)'
;MYENTAYSGEVSDFSVVSAYAPKGILCMMTAVRYYALTTYLPDSVDIAIERNMKISTMPEWPSINIWYFPEKRYNTGIVRIADAAGEYRIYDIEKTVIDILYYRNKVGIEETKEVLRNYLARPDRDLIRLRRYADTLGCKNILGTYLEVLL
;
A
#
# COMPACT_ATOMS: atom_id res chain seq x y z
N MET A 1 -2.40 5.08 -17.90
CA MET A 1 -2.66 6.47 -17.49
C MET A 1 -3.93 6.41 -16.67
N TYR A 2 -3.81 6.46 -15.34
CA TYR A 2 -4.96 6.33 -14.45
C TYR A 2 -5.43 7.73 -14.06
N GLU A 3 -6.40 8.26 -14.79
CA GLU A 3 -7.14 9.45 -14.35
C GLU A 3 -8.20 9.01 -13.35
N ASN A 4 -7.95 9.29 -12.07
CA ASN A 4 -8.90 9.04 -11.00
C ASN A 4 -9.92 10.19 -10.98
N THR A 5 -11.02 10.04 -11.73
CA THR A 5 -12.08 11.08 -11.84
C THR A 5 -13.16 10.95 -10.75
N ALA A 6 -12.82 10.41 -9.58
CA ALA A 6 -13.75 10.34 -8.45
C ALA A 6 -13.02 10.39 -7.10
N TYR A 7 -12.24 11.45 -6.87
CA TYR A 7 -11.89 11.88 -5.52
C TYR A 7 -12.30 13.35 -5.36
N SER A 8 -13.52 13.58 -4.85
CA SER A 8 -13.98 14.90 -4.43
C SER A 8 -13.90 14.98 -2.90
N GLY A 9 -12.89 15.67 -2.39
CA GLY A 9 -12.83 16.00 -0.97
C GLY A 9 -11.42 16.28 -0.49
N GLU A 10 -11.08 17.57 -0.49
CA GLU A 10 -9.97 18.18 0.26
C GLU A 10 -8.57 17.84 -0.28
N VAL A 11 -7.61 18.71 -0.01
CA VAL A 11 -6.20 18.56 -0.46
C VAL A 11 -5.78 17.12 -0.24
N SER A 12 -5.46 16.38 -1.30
CA SER A 12 -5.19 14.94 -1.24
C SER A 12 -4.26 14.63 -0.06
N ASP A 13 -4.75 13.96 0.98
CA ASP A 13 -4.01 13.62 2.21
C ASP A 13 -2.62 13.01 1.90
N PHE A 14 -2.50 12.41 0.71
CA PHE A 14 -1.32 11.78 0.14
C PHE A 14 -0.16 12.75 -0.09
N SER A 15 -0.42 13.99 -0.53
CA SER A 15 0.63 14.97 -0.80
C SER A 15 1.12 15.65 0.48
N VAL A 16 0.23 15.88 1.45
CA VAL A 16 0.55 16.47 2.77
C VAL A 16 1.60 15.62 3.49
N VAL A 17 1.46 14.30 3.41
CA VAL A 17 2.40 13.33 3.97
C VAL A 17 3.85 13.53 3.49
N SER A 18 4.03 13.92 2.22
CA SER A 18 5.37 14.11 1.65
C SER A 18 6.18 15.21 2.36
N ALA A 19 5.51 16.21 2.96
CA ALA A 19 6.15 17.29 3.69
C ALA A 19 6.70 16.85 5.05
N TYR A 20 5.99 15.94 5.74
CA TYR A 20 6.36 15.46 7.09
C TYR A 20 7.27 14.23 7.04
N ALA A 21 7.13 13.42 5.98
CA ALA A 21 7.98 12.27 5.72
C ALA A 21 8.49 12.34 4.27
N PRO A 22 9.54 13.14 3.97
CA PRO A 22 10.11 13.24 2.63
C PRO A 22 10.61 11.90 2.08
N LYS A 23 10.97 10.97 2.98
CA LYS A 23 11.35 9.59 2.66
C LYS A 23 10.21 8.58 2.87
N GLY A 24 9.01 9.05 3.20
CA GLY A 24 7.80 8.24 3.33
C GLY A 24 7.29 7.75 1.98
N ILE A 25 6.70 6.56 1.98
CA ILE A 25 6.03 5.94 0.83
C ILE A 25 4.67 5.45 1.31
N LEU A 26 3.59 5.88 0.65
CA LEU A 26 2.24 5.42 0.97
C LEU A 26 2.14 3.90 0.82
N CYS A 27 1.56 3.25 1.82
CA CYS A 27 1.55 1.80 1.92
C CYS A 27 0.24 1.28 2.53
N MET A 28 0.18 -0.04 2.76
CA MET A 28 -0.88 -0.69 3.52
C MET A 28 -2.29 -0.23 3.12
N MET A 29 -3.18 0.11 4.05
CA MET A 29 -4.58 0.37 3.74
C MET A 29 -4.77 1.65 2.93
N THR A 30 -3.86 2.63 3.06
CA THR A 30 -3.83 3.79 2.17
C THR A 30 -3.61 3.39 0.72
N ALA A 31 -2.64 2.50 0.45
CA ALA A 31 -2.39 2.05 -0.92
C ALA A 31 -3.51 1.14 -1.44
N VAL A 32 -4.08 0.27 -0.59
CA VAL A 32 -5.26 -0.53 -0.92
C VAL A 32 -6.42 0.35 -1.38
N ARG A 33 -6.71 1.43 -0.63
CA ARG A 33 -7.74 2.41 -0.97
C ARG A 33 -7.43 3.11 -2.30
N TYR A 34 -6.18 3.55 -2.48
CA TYR A 34 -5.75 4.20 -3.73
C TYR A 34 -6.01 3.32 -4.97
N TYR A 35 -5.75 2.01 -4.88
CA TYR A 35 -6.00 1.07 -5.98
C TYR A 35 -7.44 0.52 -6.04
N ALA A 36 -8.36 1.07 -5.22
CA ALA A 36 -9.74 0.63 -5.12
C ALA A 36 -9.88 -0.89 -4.84
N LEU A 37 -9.01 -1.42 -3.98
CA LEU A 37 -9.04 -2.83 -3.56
C LEU A 37 -9.89 -3.07 -2.31
N THR A 38 -10.49 -2.02 -1.75
CA THR A 38 -11.47 -2.08 -0.65
C THR A 38 -12.44 -0.91 -0.75
N THR A 39 -13.61 -1.05 -0.15
CA THR A 39 -14.56 0.06 0.09
C THR A 39 -14.40 0.69 1.47
N TYR A 40 -13.55 0.12 2.33
CA TYR A 40 -13.25 0.69 3.64
C TYR A 40 -12.50 2.03 3.50
N LEU A 41 -12.90 3.01 4.31
CA LEU A 41 -12.28 4.33 4.38
C LEU A 41 -11.47 4.43 5.69
N PRO A 42 -10.14 4.27 5.65
CA PRO A 42 -9.31 4.43 6.84
C PRO A 42 -9.24 5.90 7.26
N ASP A 43 -9.36 6.18 8.56
CA ASP A 43 -9.22 7.52 9.15
C ASP A 43 -7.75 7.96 9.31
N SER A 44 -6.82 7.20 8.76
CA SER A 44 -5.38 7.41 8.89
C SER A 44 -4.64 7.13 7.60
N VAL A 45 -3.47 7.76 7.47
CA VAL A 45 -2.56 7.57 6.35
C VAL A 45 -1.40 6.67 6.78
N ASP A 46 -1.27 5.53 6.11
CA ASP A 46 -0.18 4.58 6.29
C ASP A 46 1.04 4.98 5.45
N ILE A 47 2.18 5.13 6.12
CA ILE A 47 3.46 5.47 5.49
C ILE A 47 4.50 4.44 5.86
N ALA A 48 5.20 3.92 4.86
CA ALA A 48 6.42 3.16 5.05
C ALA A 48 7.64 4.08 5.09
N ILE A 49 8.52 3.83 6.06
CA ILE A 49 9.89 4.32 6.09
C ILE A 49 10.86 3.17 6.25
N GLU A 50 12.11 3.36 5.83
CA GLU A 50 13.15 2.36 6.06
C GLU A 50 13.49 2.32 7.55
N ARG A 51 13.77 1.12 8.07
CA ARG A 51 13.85 0.83 9.51
C ARG A 51 14.85 1.70 10.28
N ASN A 52 15.89 2.22 9.63
CA ASN A 52 16.92 3.03 10.27
C ASN A 52 16.64 4.54 10.21
N MET A 53 15.55 4.96 9.56
CA MET A 53 15.15 6.36 9.50
C MET A 53 14.45 6.80 10.79
N LYS A 54 14.73 8.04 11.18
CA LYS A 54 14.01 8.73 12.27
C LYS A 54 13.04 9.73 11.67
N ILE A 55 11.85 9.82 12.23
CA ILE A 55 10.91 10.89 11.92
C ILE A 55 10.91 11.87 13.09
N SER A 56 11.16 13.14 12.80
CA SER A 56 11.30 14.20 13.80
C SER A 56 9.99 14.94 14.08
N THR A 57 9.03 14.91 13.15
CA THR A 57 7.82 15.73 13.22
C THR A 57 6.66 15.00 12.58
N MET A 58 5.54 14.95 13.28
CA MET A 58 4.26 14.43 12.79
C MET A 58 3.25 15.58 12.77
N PRO A 59 2.35 15.65 11.78
CA PRO A 59 1.25 16.58 11.81
C PRO A 59 0.27 16.20 12.93
N GLU A 60 -0.50 17.17 13.43
CA GLU A 60 -1.65 16.89 14.29
C GLU A 60 -2.79 16.21 13.51
N TRP A 61 -2.88 16.46 12.20
CA TRP A 61 -3.84 15.86 11.29
C TRP A 61 -3.32 15.89 9.83
N PRO A 62 -3.55 14.84 9.00
CA PRO A 62 -4.25 13.60 9.31
C PRO A 62 -3.45 12.68 10.25
N SER A 63 -4.13 11.72 10.88
CA SER A 63 -3.46 10.68 11.68
C SER A 63 -2.53 9.86 10.78
N ILE A 64 -1.27 9.68 11.18
CA ILE A 64 -0.27 8.93 10.41
C ILE A 64 0.14 7.67 11.14
N ASN A 65 0.02 6.53 10.45
CA ASN A 65 0.56 5.26 10.88
C ASN A 65 1.92 5.00 10.21
N ILE A 66 2.95 4.81 11.02
CA ILE A 66 4.31 4.56 10.51
C ILE A 66 4.60 3.06 10.48
N TRP A 67 4.99 2.58 9.29
CA TRP A 67 5.43 1.23 9.03
C TRP A 67 6.93 1.20 8.77
N TYR A 68 7.68 0.57 9.66
CA TYR A 68 9.13 0.41 9.50
C TYR A 68 9.44 -0.83 8.67
N PHE A 69 9.88 -0.62 7.43
CA PHE A 69 10.22 -1.70 6.51
C PHE A 69 11.73 -1.95 6.48
N PRO A 70 12.17 -3.22 6.42
CA PRO A 70 13.57 -3.52 6.09
C PRO A 70 13.86 -3.05 4.66
N GLU A 71 15.11 -2.66 4.41
CA GLU A 71 15.58 -2.07 3.15
C GLU A 71 15.01 -2.75 1.90
N LYS A 72 15.09 -4.09 1.84
CA LYS A 72 14.57 -4.87 0.70
C LYS A 72 13.07 -4.64 0.44
N ARG A 73 12.24 -4.62 1.50
CA ARG A 73 10.79 -4.38 1.38
C ARG A 73 10.48 -2.91 1.11
N TYR A 74 11.27 -2.01 1.68
CA TYR A 74 11.14 -0.57 1.46
C TYR A 74 11.42 -0.18 0.01
N ASN A 75 12.44 -0.77 -0.63
CA ASN A 75 12.85 -0.42 -1.99
C ASN A 75 12.05 -1.14 -3.11
N THR A 76 11.21 -2.12 -2.78
CA THR A 76 10.50 -2.92 -3.80
C THR A 76 9.18 -2.26 -4.21
N GLY A 77 8.95 -2.11 -5.51
CA GLY A 77 7.65 -1.73 -6.07
C GLY A 77 7.27 -0.27 -5.84
N ILE A 78 8.23 0.67 -5.79
CA ILE A 78 7.93 2.09 -5.59
C ILE A 78 7.48 2.74 -6.90
N VAL A 79 6.36 3.48 -6.85
CA VAL A 79 5.84 4.30 -7.94
C VAL A 79 5.82 5.77 -7.50
N ARG A 80 6.17 6.68 -8.41
CA ARG A 80 6.03 8.13 -8.21
C ARG A 80 4.75 8.59 -8.90
N ILE A 81 3.92 9.33 -8.19
CA ILE A 81 2.70 9.94 -8.71
C ILE A 81 2.87 11.45 -8.64
N ALA A 82 2.51 12.13 -9.72
CA ALA A 82 2.44 13.58 -9.82
C ALA A 82 1.04 13.93 -10.32
N ASP A 83 0.29 14.65 -9.49
CA ASP A 83 -1.06 15.12 -9.81
C ASP A 83 -1.24 16.58 -9.39
N ALA A 84 -2.46 17.11 -9.52
CA ALA A 84 -2.76 18.51 -9.19
C ALA A 84 -2.54 18.84 -7.70
N ALA A 85 -2.50 17.84 -6.80
CA ALA A 85 -2.29 18.02 -5.37
C ALA A 85 -0.80 17.92 -4.97
N GLY A 86 0.09 17.47 -5.87
CA GLY A 86 1.53 17.44 -5.67
C GLY A 86 2.19 16.13 -6.11
N GLU A 87 3.44 15.93 -5.67
CA GLU A 87 4.19 14.71 -5.93
C GLU A 87 4.30 13.84 -4.67
N TYR A 88 4.03 12.55 -4.81
CA TYR A 88 4.18 11.57 -3.72
C TYR A 88 4.64 10.22 -4.25
N ARG A 89 5.02 9.34 -3.32
CA ARG A 89 5.42 7.96 -3.60
C ARG A 89 4.44 7.00 -2.96
N ILE A 90 4.12 5.94 -3.68
CA ILE A 90 3.23 4.86 -3.27
C ILE A 90 3.81 3.52 -3.74
N TYR A 91 3.52 2.43 -3.05
CA TYR A 91 3.84 1.10 -3.59
C TYR A 91 2.90 0.72 -4.74
N ASP A 92 3.38 -0.03 -5.72
CA ASP A 92 2.53 -0.58 -6.78
C ASP A 92 1.51 -1.58 -6.22
N ILE A 93 0.53 -1.94 -7.04
CA ILE A 93 -0.60 -2.73 -6.61
C ILE A 93 -0.17 -4.15 -6.19
N GLU A 94 0.76 -4.79 -6.92
CA GLU A 94 1.28 -6.11 -6.56
C GLU A 94 2.03 -6.08 -5.22
N LYS A 95 2.88 -5.07 -5.00
CA LYS A 95 3.59 -4.89 -3.73
C LYS A 95 2.60 -4.67 -2.59
N THR A 96 1.57 -3.85 -2.81
CA THR A 96 0.51 -3.59 -1.85
C THR A 96 -0.18 -4.89 -1.42
N VAL A 97 -0.59 -5.74 -2.35
CA VAL A 97 -1.23 -7.04 -2.04
C VAL A 97 -0.30 -7.95 -1.23
N ILE A 98 0.99 -8.02 -1.60
CA ILE A 98 1.98 -8.81 -0.86
C ILE A 98 2.25 -8.27 0.55
N ASP A 99 2.22 -6.95 0.74
CA ASP A 99 2.35 -6.35 2.06
C ASP A 99 1.14 -6.68 2.94
N ILE A 100 -0.08 -6.61 2.40
CA ILE A 100 -1.32 -6.97 3.11
C ILE A 100 -1.28 -8.45 3.53
N LEU A 101 -0.90 -9.36 2.65
CA LEU A 101 -0.73 -10.79 2.99
C LEU A 101 0.34 -11.02 4.07
N TYR A 102 1.47 -10.32 3.97
CA TYR A 102 2.55 -10.44 4.94
C TYR A 102 2.12 -9.97 6.33
N TYR A 103 1.41 -8.84 6.40
CA TYR A 103 0.92 -8.24 7.65
C TYR A 103 -0.53 -8.60 7.99
N ARG A 104 -1.08 -9.68 7.42
CA ARG A 104 -2.47 -10.16 7.64
C ARG A 104 -2.90 -10.23 9.10
N ASN A 105 -1.97 -10.52 10.02
CA ASN A 105 -2.27 -10.59 11.46
C ASN A 105 -2.57 -9.21 12.08
N LYS A 106 -2.06 -8.14 11.47
CA LYS A 106 -2.38 -6.75 11.85
C LYS A 106 -3.57 -6.20 11.07
N VAL A 107 -3.72 -6.60 9.81
CA VAL A 107 -4.79 -6.10 8.92
C VAL A 107 -6.13 -6.78 9.21
N GLY A 108 -6.12 -8.05 9.58
CA GLY A 108 -7.32 -8.88 9.71
C GLY A 108 -7.49 -9.82 8.52
N ILE A 109 -8.02 -11.01 8.79
CA ILE A 109 -8.11 -12.11 7.81
C ILE A 109 -9.15 -11.80 6.73
N GLU A 110 -10.29 -11.23 7.09
CA GLU A 110 -11.37 -10.97 6.13
C GLU A 110 -11.01 -9.81 5.20
N GLU A 111 -10.40 -8.76 5.74
CA GLU A 111 -9.83 -7.64 5.00
C GLU A 111 -8.72 -8.12 4.05
N THR A 112 -7.84 -9.00 4.52
CA THR A 112 -6.79 -9.59 3.68
C THR A 112 -7.39 -10.40 2.51
N LYS A 113 -8.44 -11.19 2.76
CA LYS A 113 -9.13 -11.95 1.72
C LYS A 113 -9.85 -11.03 0.73
N GLU A 114 -10.52 -9.99 1.21
CA GLU A 114 -11.19 -8.99 0.37
C GLU A 114 -10.20 -8.36 -0.61
N VAL A 115 -9.08 -7.83 -0.10
CA VAL A 115 -8.04 -7.20 -0.92
C VAL A 115 -7.51 -8.15 -1.99
N LEU A 116 -7.19 -9.40 -1.62
CA LEU A 116 -6.69 -10.38 -2.58
C LEU A 116 -7.76 -10.75 -3.62
N ARG A 117 -9.02 -10.99 -3.22
CA ARG A 117 -10.12 -11.28 -4.15
C ARG A 117 -10.32 -10.14 -5.15
N ASN A 118 -10.36 -8.91 -4.66
CA ASN A 118 -10.54 -7.72 -5.49
C ASN A 118 -9.40 -7.57 -6.49
N TYR A 119 -8.15 -7.78 -6.05
CA TYR A 119 -7.00 -7.78 -6.96
C TYR A 119 -7.09 -8.90 -8.02
N LEU A 120 -7.43 -10.12 -7.61
CA LEU A 120 -7.56 -11.25 -8.53
C LEU A 120 -8.72 -11.10 -9.53
N ALA A 121 -9.75 -10.33 -9.20
CA ALA A 121 -10.85 -10.03 -10.10
C ALA A 121 -10.46 -9.02 -11.20
N ARG A 122 -9.37 -8.27 -11.02
CA ARG A 122 -8.96 -7.24 -11.98
C ARG A 122 -8.49 -7.84 -13.31
N PRO A 123 -8.85 -7.24 -14.46
CA PRO A 123 -8.39 -7.69 -15.76
C PRO A 123 -6.93 -7.33 -16.06
N ASP A 124 -6.40 -6.30 -15.41
CA ASP A 124 -5.04 -5.76 -15.60
C ASP A 124 -4.02 -6.29 -14.58
N ARG A 125 -4.38 -7.32 -13.80
CA ARG A 125 -3.51 -7.91 -12.77
C ARG A 125 -2.23 -8.53 -13.37
N ASP A 126 -1.08 -8.29 -12.74
CA ASP A 126 0.20 -8.91 -13.11
C ASP A 126 0.55 -10.04 -12.12
N LEU A 127 0.06 -11.26 -12.40
CA LEU A 127 0.31 -12.44 -11.55
C LEU A 127 1.80 -12.85 -11.52
N ILE A 128 2.56 -12.54 -12.57
CA ILE A 128 3.99 -12.85 -12.65
C ILE A 128 4.74 -11.95 -11.66
N ARG A 129 4.45 -10.64 -11.66
CA ARG A 129 5.01 -9.68 -10.71
C ARG A 129 4.57 -9.95 -9.28
N LEU A 130 3.29 -10.28 -9.05
CA LEU A 130 2.80 -10.65 -7.72
C LEU A 130 3.61 -11.83 -7.15
N ARG A 131 3.80 -12.90 -7.93
CA ARG A 131 4.57 -14.07 -7.51
C ARG A 131 6.04 -13.70 -7.27
N ARG A 132 6.65 -12.91 -8.16
CA ARG A 132 8.04 -12.44 -8.00
C ARG A 132 8.22 -11.64 -6.71
N TYR A 133 7.27 -10.77 -6.35
CA TYR A 133 7.31 -10.05 -5.08
C TYR A 133 7.06 -10.96 -3.88
N ALA A 134 6.16 -11.93 -3.99
CA ALA A 134 5.96 -12.93 -2.94
C ALA A 134 7.26 -13.70 -2.63
N ASP A 135 7.97 -14.13 -3.67
CA ASP A 135 9.27 -14.80 -3.53
C ASP A 135 10.32 -13.86 -2.91
N THR A 136 10.42 -12.65 -3.45
CA THR A 136 11.42 -11.65 -3.02
C THR A 136 11.22 -11.20 -1.57
N LEU A 137 9.97 -11.09 -1.12
CA LEU A 137 9.61 -10.50 0.17
C LEU A 137 9.22 -11.56 1.22
N GLY A 138 9.45 -12.84 0.95
CA GLY A 138 9.23 -13.94 1.91
C GLY A 138 7.75 -14.23 2.17
N CYS A 139 6.89 -14.02 1.18
CA CYS A 139 5.45 -14.20 1.25
C CYS A 139 4.92 -15.37 0.39
N LYS A 140 5.80 -16.15 -0.26
CA LYS A 140 5.43 -17.24 -1.17
C LYS A 140 4.42 -18.22 -0.58
N ASN A 141 4.71 -18.76 0.60
CA ASN A 141 3.84 -19.76 1.24
C ASN A 141 2.49 -19.16 1.65
N ILE A 142 2.50 -17.92 2.16
CA ILE A 142 1.28 -17.21 2.57
C ILE A 142 0.39 -16.96 1.35
N LEU A 143 0.96 -16.48 0.25
CA LEU A 143 0.23 -16.28 -1.00
C LEU A 143 -0.37 -17.61 -1.48
N GLY A 144 0.41 -18.69 -1.48
CA GLY A 144 -0.08 -20.03 -1.86
C GLY A 144 -1.31 -20.46 -1.06
N THR A 145 -1.22 -20.41 0.28
CA THR A 145 -2.34 -20.77 1.15
C THR A 145 -3.59 -19.94 0.88
N TYR A 146 -3.44 -18.63 0.67
CA TYR A 146 -4.59 -17.78 0.39
C TYR A 146 -5.20 -18.06 -0.99
N LEU A 147 -4.38 -18.34 -2.00
CA LEU A 147 -4.87 -18.71 -3.33
C LEU A 147 -5.63 -20.05 -3.30
N GLU A 148 -5.14 -21.04 -2.56
CA GLU A 148 -5.80 -22.35 -2.40
C GLU A 148 -7.15 -22.26 -1.69
N VAL A 149 -7.35 -21.28 -0.81
CA VAL A 149 -8.63 -21.07 -0.10
C VAL A 149 -9.63 -20.27 -0.94
N LEU A 150 -9.13 -19.47 -1.89
CA LEU A 150 -9.96 -18.58 -2.71
C LEU A 150 -10.36 -19.18 -4.08
N LEU A 151 -9.62 -20.18 -4.56
CA LEU A 151 -9.85 -20.91 -5.81
C LEU A 151 -10.48 -22.27 -5.52
#